data_AF-A0A3C1S8T6-F1
#
_entry.id   AF-A0A3C1S8T6-F1
#
_cell.length_a   1.000
_cell.length_b   1.000
_cell.length_c   1.000
_cell.angle_alpha   90.00
_cell.angle_beta   90.00
_cell.angle_gamma   90.00
#
_symmetry.space_group_name_H-M   'P 1'
#
loop_
_entity.id
_entity.type
_entity.pdbx_description
1 polymer ?
#
loop_
_entity_poly.entity_id
_entity_poly.type
_entity_poly.pdbx_seq_one_letter_code
_entity_poly.pdbx_strand_id
1 'polypeptide(L)'
;MKDKITKKKLSEKEIDEIVVSQADDDSAWEEAIETRRTKKSSLAISAELALRAAFLAKLHRENSMEKWLTRIIQERIELEEVAFREAKREMAGISR
;
A
#
# COMPACT_ATOMS: atom_id res chain seq x y z
N MET A 1 33.45 -23.80 -15.37
CA MET A 1 32.54 -24.85 -14.88
C MET A 1 31.65 -24.22 -13.84
N LYS A 2 30.31 -24.28 -14.00
CA LYS A 2 29.36 -23.75 -13.00
C LYS A 2 28.91 -24.93 -12.15
N ASP A 3 29.44 -25.04 -10.95
CA ASP A 3 29.05 -26.10 -10.04
C ASP A 3 27.60 -25.89 -9.61
N LYS A 4 26.74 -26.84 -9.99
CA LYS A 4 25.35 -26.93 -9.50
C LYS A 4 25.42 -27.35 -8.03
N ILE A 5 25.34 -26.38 -7.12
CA ILE A 5 25.13 -26.65 -5.70
C ILE A 5 23.75 -27.28 -5.54
N THR A 6 23.71 -28.57 -5.27
CA THR A 6 22.51 -29.32 -4.86
C THR A 6 22.09 -28.81 -3.48
N LYS A 7 21.11 -27.89 -3.43
CA LYS A 7 20.59 -27.35 -2.18
C LYS A 7 19.96 -28.49 -1.36
N LYS A 8 20.65 -28.92 -0.30
CA LYS A 8 20.10 -29.79 0.74
C LYS A 8 18.88 -29.07 1.34
N LYS A 9 17.74 -29.74 1.46
CA LYS A 9 16.59 -29.17 2.18
C LYS A 9 16.93 -29.19 3.67
N LEU A 10 17.23 -28.01 4.21
CA LEU A 10 17.40 -27.81 5.64
C LEU A 10 16.03 -27.69 6.31
N SER A 11 15.93 -28.15 7.55
CA SER A 11 14.79 -27.84 8.42
C SER A 11 14.84 -26.39 8.90
N GLU A 12 13.72 -25.88 9.38
CA GLU A 12 13.62 -24.52 9.95
C GLU A 12 14.65 -24.31 11.07
N LYS A 13 14.77 -25.27 11.99
CA LYS A 13 15.72 -25.20 13.09
C LYS A 13 17.18 -25.09 12.61
N GLU A 14 17.54 -25.85 11.57
CA GLU A 14 18.89 -25.79 11.00
C GLU A 14 19.14 -24.43 10.30
N ILE A 15 18.11 -23.81 9.71
CA ILE A 15 18.22 -22.48 9.10
C ILE A 15 18.43 -21.42 10.18
N ASP A 16 17.66 -21.47 11.27
CA ASP A 16 17.78 -20.51 12.38
C ASP A 16 19.18 -20.57 13.01
N GLU A 17 19.71 -21.77 13.23
CA GLU A 17 21.06 -21.96 13.76
C GLU A 17 22.12 -21.34 12.83
N ILE A 18 21.98 -21.51 11.51
CA ILE A 18 22.88 -20.90 10.52
C ILE A 18 22.78 -19.38 10.57
N VAL A 19 21.56 -18.82 10.56
CA VAL A 19 21.32 -17.36 10.58
C VAL A 19 21.93 -16.73 11.84
N VAL A 20 21.73 -17.33 13.01
CA VAL A 20 22.29 -16.83 14.27
C VAL A 20 23.83 -16.91 14.24
N SER A 21 24.39 -18.01 13.73
CA SER A 21 25.84 -18.19 13.69
C SER A 21 26.57 -17.23 12.75
N GLN A 22 25.89 -16.71 11.73
CA GLN A 22 26.44 -15.82 10.70
C GLN A 22 26.04 -14.35 10.91
N ALA A 23 25.35 -14.03 12.00
CA ALA A 23 24.78 -12.69 12.23
C ALA A 23 25.85 -11.58 12.22
N ASP A 24 27.05 -11.86 12.72
CA ASP A 24 28.16 -10.91 12.83
C ASP A 24 29.19 -11.04 11.69
N ASP A 25 28.94 -11.90 10.68
CA ASP A 25 29.82 -12.08 9.52
C ASP A 25 29.19 -11.46 8.26
N ASP A 26 29.59 -10.23 7.94
CA ASP A 26 29.14 -9.50 6.75
C ASP A 26 29.43 -10.25 5.43
N SER A 27 30.43 -11.14 5.39
CA SER A 27 30.75 -11.91 4.18
C SER A 27 29.77 -13.06 3.92
N ALA A 28 28.97 -13.44 4.93
CA ALA A 28 27.94 -14.46 4.83
C ALA A 28 26.62 -13.94 4.23
N TRP A 29 26.45 -12.61 4.14
CA TRP A 29 25.26 -11.95 3.64
C TRP A 29 25.46 -11.39 2.23
N GLU A 30 24.39 -11.40 1.43
CA GLU A 30 24.37 -10.68 0.16
C GLU A 30 24.27 -9.16 0.41
N GLU A 31 24.62 -8.37 -0.61
CA GLU A 31 24.52 -6.91 -0.55
C GLU A 31 23.10 -6.47 -0.15
N ALA A 32 23.00 -5.50 0.75
CA ALA A 32 21.73 -5.00 1.23
C ALA A 32 20.85 -4.51 0.06
N ILE A 33 19.63 -5.03 -0.02
CA ILE A 33 18.68 -4.62 -1.05
C ILE A 33 17.91 -3.39 -0.55
N GLU A 34 18.16 -2.24 -1.17
CA GLU A 34 17.34 -1.05 -0.92
C GLU A 34 15.95 -1.21 -1.52
N THR A 35 14.93 -1.30 -0.66
CA THR A 35 13.54 -1.23 -1.12
C THR A 35 13.15 0.22 -1.32
N ARG A 36 12.87 0.61 -2.58
CA ARG A 36 12.22 1.90 -2.84
C ARG A 36 10.84 1.86 -2.21
N ARG A 37 10.62 2.63 -1.14
CA ARG A 37 9.27 2.93 -0.66
C ARG A 37 8.45 3.43 -1.84
N THR A 38 7.26 2.87 -2.04
CA THR A 38 6.32 3.32 -3.06
C THR A 38 6.19 4.84 -2.97
N LYS A 39 6.44 5.51 -4.10
CA LYS A 39 6.45 6.98 -4.17
C LYS A 39 5.10 7.47 -3.68
N LYS A 40 5.08 8.25 -2.60
CA LYS A 40 3.83 8.82 -2.07
C LYS A 40 3.21 9.67 -3.17
N SER A 41 1.98 9.34 -3.55
CA SER A 41 1.17 10.14 -4.46
C SER A 41 0.91 11.49 -3.80
N SER A 42 1.35 12.59 -4.41
CA SER A 42 1.06 13.94 -3.92
C SER A 42 -0.08 14.55 -4.72
N LEU A 43 -1.13 14.97 -4.03
CA LEU A 43 -2.25 15.73 -4.61
C LEU A 43 -2.02 17.22 -4.30
N ALA A 44 -2.01 18.06 -5.33
CA ALA A 44 -2.00 19.50 -5.12
C ALA A 44 -3.43 19.98 -4.79
N ILE A 45 -3.61 20.58 -3.62
CA ILE A 45 -4.86 21.22 -3.20
C ILE A 45 -4.59 22.65 -2.74
N SER A 46 -5.59 23.52 -2.86
CA SER A 46 -5.47 24.88 -2.37
C SER A 46 -5.26 24.91 -0.85
N ALA A 47 -4.57 25.94 -0.36
CA ALA A 47 -4.34 26.12 1.07
C ALA A 47 -5.66 26.18 1.86
N GLU A 48 -6.68 26.83 1.30
CA GLU A 48 -8.01 26.91 1.89
C GLU A 48 -8.66 25.53 2.03
N LEU A 49 -8.58 24.69 0.99
CA LEU A 49 -9.13 23.33 1.05
C LEU A 49 -8.37 22.46 2.05
N ALA A 50 -7.04 22.60 2.12
CA ALA A 50 -6.22 21.89 3.10
C ALA A 50 -6.59 22.26 4.54
N LEU A 51 -6.85 23.55 4.82
CA LEU A 51 -7.30 23.99 6.15
C LEU A 51 -8.64 23.36 6.55
N ARG A 52 -9.61 23.36 5.64
CA ARG A 52 -10.92 22.73 5.87
C ARG A 52 -10.79 21.21 6.07
N ALA A 53 -9.97 20.54 5.27
CA ALA A 53 -9.70 19.12 5.42
C ALA A 53 -9.00 18.78 6.75
N ALA A 54 -8.04 19.59 7.19
CA ALA A 54 -7.37 19.43 8.47
C ALA A 54 -8.34 19.56 9.65
N PHE A 55 -9.25 20.55 9.59
CA PHE A 55 -10.29 20.74 10.59
C PHE A 55 -11.22 19.51 10.67
N LEU A 56 -11.69 19.03 9.52
CA LEU A 56 -12.58 17.87 9.46
C LEU A 56 -11.87 16.59 9.92
N ALA A 57 -10.61 16.38 9.57
CA ALA A 57 -9.82 15.25 10.06
C ALA A 57 -9.79 15.21 11.59
N LYS A 58 -9.57 16.36 12.25
CA LYS A 58 -9.63 16.47 13.71
C LYS A 58 -11.03 16.19 14.26
N LEU A 59 -12.06 16.76 13.63
CA LEU A 59 -13.45 16.54 14.03
C LEU A 59 -13.83 15.05 13.99
N HIS A 60 -13.36 14.33 12.99
CA HIS A 60 -13.57 12.89 12.82
C HIS A 60 -12.56 12.00 13.56
N ARG A 61 -11.67 12.58 14.38
CA ARG A 61 -10.63 11.86 15.15
C ARG A 61 -9.70 11.00 14.28
N GLU A 62 -9.39 11.47 13.08
CA GLU A 62 -8.43 10.80 12.22
C GLU A 62 -7.00 11.19 12.53
N ASN A 63 -6.08 10.24 12.31
CA ASN A 63 -4.67 10.40 12.65
C ASN A 63 -3.95 11.44 11.78
N SER A 64 -4.46 11.70 10.57
CA SER A 64 -3.91 12.72 9.68
C SER A 64 -4.95 13.21 8.66
N MET A 65 -4.67 14.38 8.07
CA MET A 65 -5.48 14.94 6.99
C MET A 65 -5.51 14.00 5.78
N GLU A 66 -4.37 13.41 5.44
CA GLU A 66 -4.21 12.50 4.29
C GLU A 66 -5.05 11.24 4.48
N LYS A 67 -5.06 10.67 5.70
CA LYS A 67 -5.89 9.49 5.99
C LYS A 67 -7.38 9.82 5.90
N TRP A 68 -7.77 10.96 6.45
CA TRP A 68 -9.15 11.44 6.35
C TRP A 68 -9.56 11.69 4.88
N LEU A 69 -8.73 12.39 4.10
CA LEU A 69 -8.97 12.63 2.68
C LEU A 69 -9.06 11.32 1.88
N THR A 70 -8.19 10.36 2.15
CA THR A 70 -8.21 9.05 1.49
C THR A 70 -9.54 8.34 1.72
N ARG A 71 -10.03 8.34 2.97
CA ARG A 71 -11.34 7.77 3.31
C ARG A 71 -12.48 8.47 2.57
N ILE A 72 -12.51 9.80 2.56
CA ILE A 72 -13.57 10.56 1.88
C ILE A 72 -13.54 10.31 0.36
N ILE A 73 -12.36 10.26 -0.25
CA ILE A 73 -12.22 9.97 -1.68
C ILE A 73 -12.74 8.56 -1.99
N GLN A 74 -12.38 7.56 -1.17
CA GLN A 74 -12.87 6.18 -1.29
C GLN A 74 -14.40 6.12 -1.21
N GLU A 75 -14.99 6.69 -0.15
CA GLU A 75 -16.45 6.74 0.04
C GLU A 75 -17.15 7.42 -1.14
N ARG A 76 -16.57 8.50 -1.67
CA ARG A 76 -17.14 9.22 -2.80
C ARG A 76 -17.10 8.42 -4.09
N ILE A 77 -16.00 7.72 -4.36
CA ILE A 77 -15.87 6.83 -5.52
C ILE A 77 -16.93 5.73 -5.46
N GLU A 78 -17.10 5.07 -4.31
CA GLU A 78 -18.07 3.99 -4.15
C GLU A 78 -19.51 4.46 -4.45
N LEU A 79 -19.88 5.65 -3.95
CA LEU A 79 -21.19 6.25 -4.24
C LEU A 79 -21.35 6.57 -5.74
N GLU A 80 -20.33 7.12 -6.38
CA GLU A 80 -20.38 7.44 -7.81
C GLU A 80 -20.44 6.19 -8.69
N GLU A 81 -19.75 5.11 -8.31
CA GLU A 81 -19.82 3.82 -9.01
C GLU A 81 -21.19 3.17 -8.89
N VAL A 82 -21.87 3.29 -7.74
CA VAL A 82 -23.26 2.83 -7.58
C VAL A 82 -24.18 3.66 -8.48
N ALA A 83 -24.14 4.98 -8.37
CA ALA A 83 -24.98 5.88 -9.15
C ALA A 83 -24.79 5.70 -10.66
N PHE A 84 -23.55 5.52 -11.12
CA PHE A 84 -23.24 5.28 -12.52
C PHE A 84 -23.82 3.94 -13.02
N ARG A 85 -23.73 2.87 -12.21
CA ARG A 85 -24.30 1.57 -12.58
C ARG A 85 -25.82 1.61 -12.66
N GLU A 86 -26.47 2.33 -11.77
CA GLU A 86 -27.92 2.54 -11.78
C GLU A 86 -28.34 3.32 -13.04
N ALA A 87 -27.73 4.47 -13.30
CA ALA A 87 -27.99 5.26 -14.51
C ALA A 87 -27.75 4.44 -15.79
N LYS A 88 -26.70 3.61 -15.83
CA LYS A 88 -26.42 2.72 -16.97
C LYS A 88 -27.52 1.67 -17.17
N ARG A 89 -28.06 1.09 -16.09
CA ARG A 89 -29.18 0.14 -16.16
C ARG A 89 -30.45 0.81 -16.67
N GLU A 90 -30.74 2.03 -16.20
CA GLU A 90 -31.89 2.80 -16.67
C GLU A 90 -31.78 3.11 -18.17
N MET A 91 -30.62 3.59 -18.63
CA MET A 91 -30.39 3.84 -20.07
C MET A 91 -30.53 2.56 -20.93
N ALA A 92 -30.03 1.42 -20.43
CA ALA A 92 -30.17 0.13 -21.10
C ALA A 92 -31.61 -0.41 -21.06
N GLY A 93 -32.39 -0.07 -20.03
CA GLY A 93 -33.80 -0.40 -19.88
C GLY A 93 -34.73 0.49 -20.71
N ILE A 94 -34.36 1.75 -20.95
CA ILE A 94 -35.07 2.71 -21.82
C ILE A 94 -34.87 2.38 -23.30
N SER A 95 -33.83 1.60 -23.66
CA SER A 95 -33.56 1.18 -25.04
C SER A 95 -34.31 -0.08 -25.49
N ARG A 96 -35.45 -0.42 -24.86
CA ARG A 96 -36.28 -1.57 -25.24
C ARG A 96 -37.74 -1.20 -25.45
#